data_AF-A0A3A5B2I4-F1
#
_entry.id   AF-A0A3A5B2I4-F1
#
_cell.length_a   1.000
_cell.length_b   1.000
_cell.length_c   1.000
_cell.angle_alpha   90.00
_cell.angle_beta   90.00
_cell.angle_gamma   90.00
#
_symmetry.space_group_name_H-M   'P 1'
#
loop_
_entity.id
_entity.type
_entity.pdbx_description
1 polymer ?
#
loop_
_entity_poly.entity_id
_entity_poly.type
_entity_poly.pdbx_seq_one_letter_code
_entity_poly.pdbx_strand_id
1 'polypeptide(L)' 'MKRYTFYLLILLGASISGAILFLGILSVWIGMSHQEMDGHLTPVVVGSLASILVLFLFFRFSRYLFRQLNRTDAIDL' A
#
# COMPACT_ATOMS: atom_id res chain seq x y z
N MET A 1 -22.42 -12.58 6.02
CA MET A 1 -22.12 -11.14 5.81
C MET A 1 -20.68 -10.74 6.17
N LYS A 2 -20.09 -11.19 7.29
CA LYS A 2 -18.72 -10.81 7.73
C LYS A 2 -17.62 -11.04 6.68
N ARG A 3 -17.72 -12.12 5.90
CA ARG A 3 -16.75 -12.47 4.85
C ARG A 3 -16.70 -11.44 3.69
N TYR A 4 -17.83 -10.88 3.27
CA TYR A 4 -17.86 -9.81 2.26
C TYR A 4 -17.24 -8.51 2.77
N THR A 5 -17.38 -8.22 4.06
CA THR A 5 -16.74 -7.05 4.70
C THR A 5 -15.22 -7.14 4.63
N PHE A 6 -14.62 -8.32 4.86
CA PHE A 6 -13.17 -8.50 4.74
C PHE A 6 -12.66 -8.28 3.30
N TYR A 7 -13.40 -8.77 2.29
CA TYR A 7 -13.05 -8.50 0.89
C TYR A 7 -13.16 -7.02 0.53
N LEU A 8 -14.20 -6.33 1.01
CA LEU A 8 -14.35 -4.88 0.84
C LEU A 8 -13.18 -4.11 1.47
N LEU A 9 -12.77 -4.50 2.67
CA LEU A 9 -11.62 -3.89 3.36
C LEU A 9 -10.30 -4.11 2.60
N ILE A 10 -10.09 -5.31 2.05
CA ILE A 10 -8.91 -5.61 1.22
C ILE A 10 -8.94 -4.77 -0.05
N LEU A 11 -10.08 -4.69 -0.73
CA LEU A 11 -10.24 -3.93 -1.97
C LEU A 11 -9.98 -2.44 -1.73
N LEU A 12 -10.57 -1.87 -0.68
CA LEU A 12 -10.37 -0.47 -0.30
C LEU A 12 -8.91 -0.21 0.10
N GLY A 13 -8.30 -1.11 0.87
CA GLY A 13 -6.88 -1.06 1.20
C GLY A 13 -6.00 -1.08 -0.06
N ALA A 14 -6.30 -1.96 -1.00
CA ALA A 14 -5.56 -2.08 -2.26
C ALA A 14 -5.71 -0.82 -3.12
N SER A 15 -6.91 -0.24 -3.20
CA SER A 15 -7.14 1.02 -3.92
C SER A 15 -6.34 2.18 -3.32
N ILE A 16 -6.35 2.34 -1.99
CA ILE A 16 -5.56 3.37 -1.32
C ILE A 16 -4.06 3.14 -1.55
N SER A 17 -3.59 1.90 -1.39
CA SER A 17 -2.18 1.56 -1.61
C SER A 17 -1.76 1.79 -3.06
N GLY A 18 -2.61 1.46 -4.03
CA GLY A 18 -2.36 1.73 -5.44
C GLY A 18 -2.23 3.22 -5.74
N ALA A 19 -3.10 4.06 -5.18
CA ALA A 19 -3.02 5.51 -5.34
C ALA A 19 -1.72 6.08 -4.74
N ILE A 20 -1.33 5.63 -3.55
CA ILE A 20 -0.07 6.06 -2.91
C ILE A 20 1.14 5.59 -3.71
N LEU A 21 1.13 4.36 -4.23
CA LEU A 21 2.19 3.85 -5.10
C LEU A 21 2.31 4.65 -6.39
N PHE A 22 1.18 4.98 -7.01
CA PHE A 22 1.15 5.82 -8.20
C PHE A 22 1.78 7.21 -7.93
N LEU A 23 1.39 7.85 -6.82
CA LEU A 23 1.99 9.12 -6.40
C LEU A 23 3.48 8.98 -6.08
N GLY A 24 3.90 7.87 -5.44
CA GLY A 24 5.30 7.59 -5.15
C GLY A 24 6.13 7.42 -6.41
N ILE A 25 5.63 6.70 -7.41
CA ILE A 25 6.25 6.53 -8.74
C ILE A 25 6.35 7.88 -9.46
N LEU A 26 5.28 8.68 -9.46
CA LEU A 26 5.30 10.02 -10.05
C LEU A 26 6.33 10.93 -9.35
N SER A 27 6.40 10.87 -8.02
CA SER A 27 7.39 11.61 -7.24
C SER A 27 8.82 11.23 -7.64
N VAL A 28 9.11 9.94 -7.74
CA VAL A 28 10.41 9.45 -8.22
C VAL A 28 10.68 9.90 -9.65
N TRP A 29 9.69 9.77 -10.53
CA TRP A 29 9.80 10.20 -11.92
C TRP A 29 10.13 11.68 -12.05
N ILE A 30 9.44 12.55 -11.30
CA ILE A 30 9.67 13.99 -11.29
C ILE A 30 11.09 14.31 -10.81
N GLY A 31 11.54 13.67 -9.73
CA GLY A 31 12.90 13.84 -9.22
C GLY A 31 13.98 13.39 -10.20
N MET A 32 13.74 12.28 -10.91
CA MET A 32 14.65 11.79 -11.95
C MET A 32 14.62 12.63 -13.22
N SER A 33 13.52 13.33 -13.49
CA SER A 33 13.36 14.18 -14.67
C SER A 33 13.99 15.57 -14.51
N HIS A 34 14.30 16.00 -13.28
CA HIS A 34 14.85 17.32 -12.97
C HIS A 34 16.19 17.20 -12.23
N GLN A 35 17.11 16.36 -12.72
CA GLN A 35 18.40 16.12 -12.06
C GLN A 35 19.27 17.39 -11.98
N GLU A 36 19.07 18.33 -12.89
CA GLU A 36 19.72 19.65 -12.88
C GLU A 36 19.24 20.59 -11.76
N MET A 37 18.15 20.26 -11.05
CA MET A 37 17.65 21.09 -9.95
C MET A 37 18.25 20.66 -8.60
N ASP A 38 18.64 21.64 -7.80
CA ASP A 38 19.04 21.42 -6.42
C ASP A 38 17.87 20.80 -5.63
N GLY A 39 18.14 19.71 -4.93
CA GLY A 39 17.13 19.01 -4.13
C GLY A 39 16.25 18.00 -4.89
N HIS A 40 16.56 17.68 -6.15
CA HIS A 40 15.84 16.66 -6.94
C HIS A 40 15.80 15.26 -6.29
N LEU A 41 16.75 14.96 -5.41
CA LEU A 41 16.78 13.71 -4.63
C LEU A 41 15.62 13.61 -3.62
N THR A 42 15.10 14.75 -3.14
CA THR A 42 14.03 14.79 -2.14
C THR A 42 12.78 14.02 -2.60
N PRO A 43 12.18 14.33 -3.77
CA PRO A 43 11.02 13.59 -4.26
C PRO A 43 11.34 12.11 -4.61
N VAL A 44 12.59 11.78 -4.96
CA VAL A 44 13.02 10.38 -5.17
C VAL A 44 13.00 9.60 -3.87
N VAL A 45 13.62 10.14 -2.82
CA VAL A 45 13.69 9.49 -1.50
C VAL A 45 12.31 9.38 -0.87
N VAL A 46 11.54 10.48 -0.88
CA VAL A 46 10.19 10.50 -0.30
C VAL A 46 9.25 9.55 -1.05
N GLY A 47 9.25 9.58 -2.38
CA GLY A 47 8.43 8.69 -3.20
C GLY A 47 8.76 7.22 -2.99
N SER A 48 10.05 6.88 -2.89
CA SER A 48 10.52 5.52 -2.64
C SER A 48 10.14 5.04 -1.23
N LEU A 49 10.37 5.85 -0.20
CA LEU A 49 10.04 5.50 1.19
C LEU A 49 8.52 5.34 1.38
N ALA A 50 7.72 6.25 0.82
CA ALA A 50 6.27 6.16 0.89
C ALA A 50 5.75 4.89 0.20
N SER A 51 6.32 4.53 -0.94
CA SER A 51 5.99 3.31 -1.69
C SER A 51 6.31 2.04 -0.90
N ILE A 52 7.50 1.97 -0.30
CA ILE A 52 7.90 0.82 0.53
C ILE A 52 7.00 0.71 1.76
N LEU A 53 6.74 1.84 2.44
CA LEU A 53 5.93 1.88 3.64
C LEU A 53 4.50 1.42 3.36
N VAL A 54 3.88 1.89 2.27
CA VAL A 54 2.51 1.51 1.95
C VAL A 54 2.39 0.04 1.57
N LEU A 55 3.36 -0.51 0.83
CA LEU A 55 3.42 -1.95 0.53
C LEU A 55 3.55 -2.78 1.81
N PHE A 56 4.43 -2.36 2.71
CA PHE A 56 4.62 -3.03 4.01
C PHE A 56 3.33 -3.03 4.83
N LEU A 57 2.68 -1.87 4.96
CA LEU A 57 1.42 -1.73 5.70
C LEU A 57 0.30 -2.55 5.07
N PHE A 58 0.16 -2.50 3.74
CA PHE A 58 -0.86 -3.27 3.02
C PHE A 58 -0.66 -4.77 3.17
N PHE A 59 0.59 -5.25 3.07
CA PHE A 59 0.91 -6.66 3.27
C PHE A 59 0.58 -7.10 4.70
N ARG A 60 0.98 -6.32 5.70
CA ARG A 60 0.69 -6.60 7.12
C ARG A 60 -0.82 -6.61 7.38
N PHE A 61 -1.54 -5.65 6.84
CA PHE A 61 -2.99 -5.52 6.96
C PHE A 61 -3.72 -6.70 6.30
N SER A 62 -3.38 -7.02 5.05
CA SER A 62 -3.96 -8.14 4.32
C SER A 62 -3.70 -9.47 5.03
N ARG A 63 -2.48 -9.68 5.54
CA ARG A 63 -2.13 -10.88 6.33
C ARG A 63 -2.93 -10.97 7.63
N TYR A 64 -3.20 -9.85 8.29
CA TYR A 64 -4.04 -9.81 9.48
C TYR A 64 -5.49 -10.19 9.18
N LEU A 65 -6.08 -9.60 8.13
CA LEU A 65 -7.46 -9.92 7.73
C LEU A 65 -7.60 -11.39 7.31
N PHE A 66 -6.63 -11.92 6.56
CA PHE A 66 -6.65 -13.32 6.14
C PHE A 66 -6.59 -14.29 7.33
N ARG A 67 -5.77 -13.99 8.34
CA ARG A 67 -5.73 -14.78 9.58
C ARG A 67 -7.05 -14.71 10.35
N GLN A 68 -7.70 -13.55 10.39
CA GLN A 68 -9.02 -13.44 11.02
C GLN A 68 -10.06 -14.26 10.28
N LEU A 69 -10.09 -14.18 8.95
CA LEU A 69 -11.04 -14.92 8.12
C LEU A 69 -10.96 -16.42 8.39
N ASN A 70 -9.75 -17.00 8.33
CA ASN A 70 -9.51 -18.42 8.63
C ASN A 70 -9.86 -18.82 10.08
N ARG A 71 -9.76 -17.89 11.05
CA ARG A 71 -10.08 -18.19 12.45
C ARG A 71 -11.58 -18.24 12.70
N THR A 72 -12.37 -17.44 11.98
CA THR A 72 -13.84 -17.54 12.00
C THR A 72 -14.33 -18.83 11.36
N ASP A 73 -13.69 -19.29 10.28
CA ASP A 73 -14.08 -20.54 9.62
C ASP A 73 -13.77 -21.79 10.46
N ALA A 74 -12.80 -21.71 11.39
CA ALA A 74 -12.42 -22.82 12.28
C ALA A 74 -13.35 -23.01 13.50
N ILE A 75 -14.26 -22.08 13.78
CA ILE A 75 -15.20 -22.18 14.92
C ILE A 75 -16.56 -22.78 14.46
N ASP A 76 -16.78 -22.89 13.15
CA ASP A 76 -18.00 -23.42 12.53
C ASP A 76 -17.88 -24.91 12.11
N LEU A 77 -16.92 -25.65 12.69
CA LEU A 77 -16.69 -27.09 12.53
C LEU A 77 -16.71 -27.78 13.91
#